data_AF-A0A966I922-F1
#
_entry.id   AF-A0A966I922-F1
#
_cell.length_a   1.000
_cell.length_b   1.000
_cell.length_c   1.000
_cell.angle_alpha   90.00
_cell.angle_beta   90.00
_cell.angle_gamma   90.00
#
_symmetry.space_group_name_H-M   'P 1'
#
loop_
_entity.id
_entity.type
_entity.pdbx_description
1 polymer ?
#
loop_
_entity_poly.entity_id
_entity_poly.type
_entity_poly.pdbx_seq_one_letter_code
_entity_poly.pdbx_strand_id
1 'polypeptide(L)' 'MSLAVVAIILSAVLYVPPYLQEQQRLRDGSMGCAKYRRMYREAVKTYQENPNGKKHVREFIAAEGLMNKHRCTSIGEQNI' A
#
# COMPACT_ATOMS: atom_id res chain seq x y z
N MET A 1 13.55 -21.58 -27.28
CA MET A 1 12.33 -20.98 -26.68
C MET A 1 11.27 -20.92 -27.77
N SER A 2 10.19 -21.69 -27.66
CA SER A 2 9.17 -21.77 -28.74
C SER A 2 8.37 -20.46 -28.84
N LEU A 3 7.90 -20.11 -30.04
CA LEU A 3 7.06 -18.92 -30.29
C LEU A 3 5.87 -18.81 -29.34
N ALA A 4 5.26 -19.94 -28.98
CA ALA A 4 4.17 -20.01 -28.00
C ALA A 4 4.58 -19.49 -26.60
N VAL A 5 5.81 -19.77 -26.17
CA VAL A 5 6.33 -19.31 -24.86
C VAL A 5 6.52 -17.79 -24.86
N VAL A 6 7.02 -17.23 -25.98
CA VAL A 6 7.20 -15.78 -26.13
C VAL A 6 5.85 -15.06 -26.13
N ALA A 7 4.84 -15.62 -26.79
CA ALA A 7 3.49 -15.05 -26.81
C ALA A 7 2.83 -15.03 -25.42
N ILE A 8 3.01 -16.08 -24.60
CA ILE A 8 2.49 -16.14 -23.23
C ILE A 8 3.18 -15.13 -22.31
N ILE A 9 4.50 -14.95 -22.46
CA ILE A 9 5.24 -13.96 -21.65
C ILE A 9 4.79 -12.54 -22.03
N LEU A 10 4.64 -12.25 -23.33
CA LEU A 10 4.18 -10.94 -23.79
C LEU A 10 2.76 -10.61 -23.32
N SER A 11 1.84 -11.57 -23.39
CA SER A 11 0.48 -11.35 -22.88
C SER A 11 0.46 -11.17 -21.36
N ALA A 12 1.27 -11.93 -20.61
CA ALA A 12 1.40 -11.73 -19.17
C ALA A 12 1.91 -10.32 -18.83
N VAL A 13 2.95 -9.84 -19.53
CA VAL A 13 3.51 -8.49 -19.29
C VAL A 13 2.52 -7.38 -19.64
N LEU A 14 1.66 -7.56 -20.64
CA LEU A 14 0.69 -6.53 -21.03
C LEU A 14 -0.55 -6.50 -20.14
N TYR A 15 -1.06 -7.66 -19.70
CA TYR A 15 -2.34 -7.75 -19.01
C TYR A 15 -2.24 -7.90 -17.49
N VAL A 16 -1.15 -8.50 -16.97
CA VAL A 16 -1.01 -8.72 -15.52
C VAL A 16 -0.81 -7.41 -14.75
N PRO A 17 0.05 -6.46 -15.18
CA PRO A 17 0.23 -5.20 -14.45
C PRO A 17 -1.07 -4.38 -14.29
N PRO A 18 -1.85 -4.08 -15.35
CA PRO A 18 -3.08 -3.30 -15.18
C PRO A 18 -4.14 -4.05 -14.36
N TYR A 19 -4.22 -5.38 -14.50
CA TYR A 19 -5.13 -6.20 -13.70
C TYR A 19 -4.81 -6.13 -12.20
N LEU A 20 -3.53 -6.24 -11.83
CA LEU A 20 -3.09 -6.14 -10.44
C LEU A 20 -3.31 -4.72 -9.89
N GLN A 21 -3.11 -3.69 -10.71
CA GLN A 21 -3.36 -2.30 -10.31
C GLN A 21 -4.84 -2.05 -10.01
N GLU A 22 -5.76 -2.61 -10.82
CA GLU A 22 -7.19 -2.48 -10.58
C GLU A 22 -7.63 -3.22 -9.31
N GLN A 23 -7.10 -4.43 -9.08
CA GLN A 23 -7.30 -5.14 -7.81
C GLN A 23 -6.79 -4.34 -6.61
N GLN A 24 -5.62 -3.72 -6.74
CA GLN A 24 -5.03 -2.92 -5.67
C GLN A 24 -5.88 -1.68 -5.38
N ARG A 25 -6.39 -1.01 -6.42
CA ARG A 25 -7.33 0.12 -6.29
C ARG A 25 -8.60 -0.26 -5.53
N LEU A 26 -9.17 -1.43 -5.82
CA LEU A 26 -10.35 -1.94 -5.11
C LEU A 26 -10.05 -2.24 -3.63
N ARG A 27 -8.90 -2.87 -3.33
CA ARG A 27 -8.47 -3.11 -1.94
C ARG A 27 -8.24 -1.82 -1.17
N ASP A 28 -7.63 -0.85 -1.82
CA ASP A 28 -7.38 0.48 -1.26
C ASP A 28 -8.69 1.21 -0.92
N GLY A 29 -9.75 0.97 -1.69
CA GLY A 29 -11.10 1.45 -1.39
C GLY A 29 -11.76 0.81 -0.16
N SER A 30 -11.17 -0.24 0.41
CA SER A 30 -11.74 -0.94 1.58
C SER A 30 -11.63 -0.13 2.87
N MET A 31 -12.52 -0.43 3.82
CA MET A 31 -12.52 0.18 5.15
C MET A 31 -11.22 -0.07 5.92
N GLY A 32 -10.57 -1.22 5.71
CA GLY A 32 -9.28 -1.54 6.34
C GLY A 32 -8.17 -0.57 5.92
N CYS A 33 -8.09 -0.26 4.63
CA CYS A 33 -7.12 0.69 4.09
C CYS A 33 -7.48 2.15 4.40
N ALA A 34 -8.77 2.48 4.48
CA ALA A 34 -9.19 3.78 5.01
C ALA A 34 -8.75 3.98 6.47
N LYS A 35 -8.86 2.94 7.31
CA LYS A 35 -8.42 2.97 8.71
C LYS A 35 -6.91 3.12 8.82
N TYR A 36 -6.14 2.36 8.04
CA TYR A 36 -4.68 2.54 7.93
C TYR A 36 -4.32 4.00 7.61
N ARG A 37 -4.91 4.57 6.55
CA ARG A 37 -4.61 5.95 6.12
C ARG A 37 -4.95 7.00 7.17
N ARG A 38 -6.02 6.78 7.94
CA ARG A 38 -6.37 7.66 9.05
C ARG A 38 -5.34 7.55 10.17
N MET A 39 -5.00 6.34 10.59
CA MET A 39 -4.05 6.09 11.67
C MET A 39 -2.64 6.61 11.35
N TYR A 40 -2.21 6.45 10.10
CA TYR A 40 -0.93 7.01 9.64
C TYR A 40 -0.92 8.54 9.68
N ARG A 41 -2.02 9.21 9.28
CA ARG A 41 -2.14 10.67 9.39
C ARG A 41 -2.11 11.15 10.84
N GLU A 42 -2.75 10.42 11.74
CA GLU A 42 -2.71 10.71 13.18
C GLU A 42 -1.28 10.54 13.72
N ALA A 43 -0.56 9.47 13.34
CA ALA A 43 0.84 9.26 13.71
C ALA A 43 1.76 10.39 13.20
N VAL A 44 1.57 10.85 11.96
CA VAL A 44 2.30 12.00 11.41
C VAL A 44 2.02 13.27 12.21
N LYS A 45 0.76 13.51 12.58
CA LYS A 45 0.40 14.67 13.42
C LYS A 45 1.09 14.59 14.78
N THR A 46 1.07 13.43 15.45
CA THR A 46 1.77 13.23 16.73
C THR A 46 3.28 13.44 16.59
N TYR A 47 3.88 13.03 15.46
CA TYR A 47 5.30 13.26 15.17
C TYR A 47 5.60 14.75 15.00
N GLN A 48 4.75 15.49 14.28
CA GLN A 48 4.91 16.94 14.11
C GLN A 48 4.78 17.70 15.43
N GLU A 49 3.86 17.28 16.31
CA GLU A 49 3.67 17.89 17.63
C GLU A 49 4.82 17.58 18.61
N ASN A 50 5.35 16.35 18.59
CA ASN A 50 6.49 15.97 19.42
C ASN A 50 7.40 14.95 18.71
N PRO A 51 8.39 15.42 17.93
CA PRO A 51 9.27 14.53 17.17
C PRO A 51 10.21 13.71 18.06
N ASN A 52 10.48 14.17 19.28
CA ASN A 52 11.32 13.44 20.25
C ASN A 52 10.52 12.43 21.09
N GLY A 53 9.18 12.47 21.03
CA GLY A 53 8.31 11.61 21.82
C GLY A 53 8.18 10.21 21.22
N LYS A 54 8.11 9.15 22.04
CA LYS A 54 7.99 7.76 21.52
C LYS A 54 6.57 7.37 21.07
N LYS A 55 5.59 8.27 21.21
CA LYS A 55 4.18 7.99 20.93
C LYS A 55 3.94 7.74 19.44
N HIS A 56 4.44 8.63 18.57
CA HIS A 56 4.28 8.51 17.12
C HIS A 56 4.87 7.20 16.58
N VAL A 57 5.98 6.71 17.17
CA VAL A 57 6.61 5.43 16.79
C VAL A 57 5.62 4.27 16.93
N ARG A 58 4.91 4.19 18.06
CA ARG A 58 3.90 3.12 18.28
C ARG A 58 2.72 3.25 17.32
N GLU A 59 2.30 4.48 17.03
CA GLU A 59 1.19 4.75 16.12
C GLU A 59 1.55 4.38 14.67
N PHE A 60 2.80 4.63 14.24
CA PHE A 60 3.31 4.18 12.95
C PHE A 60 3.36 2.65 12.86
N ILE A 61 3.89 1.95 13.87
CA ILE A 61 3.92 0.47 13.88
C ILE A 61 2.51 -0.11 13.80
N ALA A 62 1.55 0.48 14.51
CA ALA A 62 0.15 0.05 14.45
C ALA A 62 -0.48 0.32 13.07
N ALA A 63 -0.15 1.46 12.45
CA ALA A 63 -0.58 1.77 11.09
C ALA A 63 0.04 0.79 10.07
N GLU A 64 1.33 0.48 10.16
CA GLU A 64 2.00 -0.51 9.31
C GLU A 64 1.41 -1.92 9.50
N GLY A 65 1.05 -2.28 10.73
CA GLY A 65 0.33 -3.53 11.00
C GLY A 65 -0.99 -3.62 10.24
N LEU A 66 -1.76 -2.53 10.19
CA LEU A 66 -3.00 -2.45 9.40
C LEU A 66 -2.74 -2.48 7.90
N MET A 67 -1.71 -1.77 7.43
CA MET A 67 -1.29 -1.78 6.03
C MET A 67 -0.98 -3.19 5.56
N ASN A 68 -0.15 -3.92 6.31
CA ASN A 68 0.24 -5.29 5.99
C ASN A 68 -0.94 -6.26 6.08
N LYS A 69 -1.79 -6.12 7.11
CA LYS A 69 -2.98 -6.97 7.30
C LYS A 69 -3.95 -6.86 6.12
N HIS A 70 -4.16 -5.65 5.61
CA HIS A 70 -5.11 -5.38 4.54
C HIS A 70 -4.47 -5.30 3.14
N ARG A 71 -3.14 -5.46 3.06
CA ARG A 71 -2.35 -5.33 1.82
C ARG A 71 -2.61 -4.02 1.08
N CYS A 72 -2.70 -2.93 1.84
CA CYS A 72 -2.94 -1.60 1.30
C CYS A 72 -1.69 -1.07 0.61
N THR A 73 -1.87 -0.19 -0.38
CA THR A 73 -0.76 0.56 -0.95
C THR A 73 -0.18 1.48 0.13
N SER A 74 1.15 1.46 0.27
CA SER A 74 1.82 2.32 1.24
C SER A 74 1.64 3.79 0.85
N ILE A 75 1.49 4.68 1.83
CA ILE A 75 1.39 6.13 1.56
C ILE A 75 2.69 6.67 0.91
N GLY A 76 3.83 5.99 1.11
CA GLY A 76 5.09 6.29 0.43
C GLY A 76 5.09 5.96 -1.07
N GLU A 77 4.35 4.93 -1.50
CA GLU A 77 4.24 4.53 -2.91
C GLU A 77 3.28 5.40 -3.75
N GLN A 78 2.45 6.25 -3.12
CA GLN A 78 1.52 7.13 -3.86
C GLN A 78 2.19 8.37 -4.49
N ASN A 79 3.51 8.53 -4.36
CA ASN A 79 4.31 9.64 -4.91
C ASN A 79 5.40 9.17 -5.91
N ILE A 80 5.11 8.14 -6.72
CA ILE A 80 5.91 7.76 -7.90
C ILE A 80 5.00 7.71 -9.12
#